data_AF-A0A9X0CK76-F1
#
_entry.id   AF-A0A9X0CK76-F1
#
_cell.length_a   1.000
_cell.length_b   1.000
_cell.length_c   1.000
_cell.angle_alpha   90.00
_cell.angle_beta   90.00
_cell.angle_gamma   90.00
#
_symmetry.space_group_name_H-M   'P 1'
#
loop_
_entity.id
_entity.type
_entity.pdbx_description
1 polymer ?
#
loop_
_entity_poly.entity_id
_entity_poly.type
_entity_poly.pdbx_seq_one_letter_code
_entity_poly.pdbx_strand_id
1 'polypeptide(L)'
;MGQEVPKIFQFCHQTIAALAKAEYAELSLRLFLQGALVADHAGFSNAETVAYEFMSQAFALYEDEISDSKAQLAAITLIISTFEQMSCFGEENHEPLRTQCALAASKLLKKPDQCRAVVVCSHLFWSGKSREAEGGECRDSKRVTECLKKAVRIANQCMDSTIQVQLFVEVLNRYLYYFENKADTVTVTVINQLLEKIREDLPGLEGTDETELIRKHFESTISHVQLKKESPDEDSPSYEEIRI
;
A
#
# COMPACT_ATOMS: atom_id res chain seq x y z
N MET A 1 30.77 14.22 -4.45
CA MET A 1 29.80 15.32 -4.34
C MET A 1 30.13 16.12 -3.08
N GLY A 2 30.19 17.45 -3.18
CA GLY A 2 30.80 18.34 -2.19
C GLY A 2 30.00 18.50 -0.89
N GLN A 3 30.66 19.04 0.14
CA GLN A 3 30.13 19.32 1.49
C GLN A 3 28.88 20.23 1.55
N GLU A 4 28.36 20.67 0.41
CA GLU A 4 27.23 21.60 0.29
C GLU A 4 25.88 20.90 0.28
N VAL A 5 25.78 19.66 -0.24
CA VAL A 5 24.51 18.92 -0.34
C VAL A 5 23.84 18.74 1.03
N PRO A 6 24.54 18.29 2.09
CA PRO A 6 23.93 18.19 3.42
C PRO A 6 23.42 19.54 3.97
N LYS A 7 24.10 20.65 3.64
CA LYS A 7 23.67 22.00 4.09
C LYS A 7 22.35 22.41 3.43
N ILE A 8 22.14 22.04 2.16
CA ILE A 8 20.87 22.29 1.45
C ILE A 8 19.74 21.50 2.12
N PHE A 9 19.94 20.21 2.41
CA PHE A 9 18.92 19.41 3.13
C PHE A 9 18.62 19.97 4.51
N GLN A 10 19.62 20.43 5.25
CA GLN A 10 19.42 21.08 6.54
C GLN A 10 18.58 22.35 6.41
N PHE A 11 18.86 23.18 5.41
CA PHE A 11 18.06 24.39 5.13
C PHE A 11 16.61 24.05 4.75
N CYS A 12 16.41 23.06 3.86
CA CYS A 12 15.08 22.57 3.50
C CYS A 12 14.33 22.07 4.74
N HIS A 13 14.96 21.24 5.55
CA HIS A 13 14.37 20.73 6.78
C HIS A 13 13.91 21.86 7.72
N GLN A 14 14.78 22.84 7.99
CA GLN A 14 14.43 23.99 8.84
C GLN A 14 13.26 24.79 8.28
N THR A 15 13.22 24.98 6.96
CA THR A 15 12.15 25.70 6.28
C THR A 15 10.82 24.95 6.36
N ILE A 16 10.82 23.65 6.10
CA ILE A 16 9.62 22.80 6.18
C ILE A 16 9.10 22.72 7.62
N ALA A 17 10.01 22.61 8.61
CA ALA A 17 9.65 22.63 10.02
C ALA A 17 9.04 23.99 10.45
N ALA A 18 9.51 25.10 9.88
CA ALA A 18 8.89 26.41 10.11
C ALA A 18 7.47 26.49 9.54
N LEU A 19 7.21 25.90 8.37
CA LEU A 19 5.87 25.78 7.80
C LEU A 19 4.96 24.91 8.68
N ALA A 20 5.47 23.80 9.21
CA ALA A 20 4.70 22.93 10.10
C ALA A 20 4.25 23.68 11.37
N LYS A 21 5.16 24.46 11.97
CA LYS A 21 4.86 25.32 13.13
C LYS A 21 3.88 26.46 12.81
N ALA A 22 3.74 26.82 11.54
CA ALA A 22 2.77 27.81 11.06
C ALA A 22 1.44 27.16 10.65
N GLU A 23 1.13 25.97 11.18
CA GLU A 23 -0.14 25.23 10.97
C GLU A 23 -0.34 24.69 9.54
N TYR A 24 0.73 24.55 8.75
CA TYR A 24 0.70 23.94 7.41
C TYR A 24 1.10 22.46 7.41
N ALA A 25 0.60 21.66 8.36
CA ALA A 25 1.02 20.27 8.60
C ALA A 25 0.94 19.37 7.35
N GLU A 26 -0.20 19.42 6.65
CA GLU A 26 -0.43 18.64 5.43
C GLU A 26 0.55 18.97 4.28
N LEU A 27 0.89 20.25 4.11
CA LEU A 27 1.86 20.68 3.12
C LEU A 27 3.26 20.24 3.54
N SER A 28 3.62 20.48 4.80
CA SER A 28 4.91 20.11 5.36
C SER A 28 5.18 18.61 5.29
N LEU A 29 4.18 17.77 5.56
CA LEU A 29 4.29 16.32 5.39
C LEU A 29 4.70 15.96 3.96
N ARG A 30 4.00 16.51 2.96
CA ARG A 30 4.31 16.25 1.54
C ARG A 30 5.72 16.73 1.17
N LEU A 31 6.14 17.88 1.69
CA LEU A 31 7.50 18.41 1.46
C LEU A 31 8.57 17.54 2.13
N PHE A 32 8.32 17.02 3.33
CA PHE A 32 9.22 16.06 3.96
C PHE A 32 9.33 14.76 3.15
N LEU A 33 8.22 14.21 2.66
CA LEU A 33 8.26 13.02 1.79
C LEU A 33 9.04 13.27 0.49
N GLN A 34 8.88 14.44 -0.13
CA GLN A 34 9.68 14.81 -1.30
C GLN A 34 11.17 14.95 -0.96
N GLY A 35 11.49 15.55 0.18
CA GLY A 35 12.88 15.63 0.65
C GLY A 35 13.50 14.25 0.89
N ALA A 36 12.71 13.29 1.40
CA ALA A 36 13.15 11.91 1.57
C ALA A 36 13.48 11.25 0.21
N LEU A 37 12.62 11.38 -0.80
CA LEU A 37 12.88 10.86 -2.16
C LEU A 37 14.08 11.52 -2.83
N VAL A 38 14.28 12.82 -2.63
CA VAL A 38 15.45 13.52 -3.18
C VAL A 38 16.72 13.07 -2.48
N ALA A 39 16.67 12.82 -1.16
CA ALA A 39 17.80 12.26 -0.42
C ALA A 39 18.16 10.85 -0.91
N ASP A 40 17.15 10.00 -1.14
CA ASP A 40 17.29 8.65 -1.70
C ASP A 40 18.13 8.63 -2.99
N HIS A 41 17.80 9.51 -3.95
CA HIS A 41 18.47 9.57 -5.25
C HIS A 41 19.77 10.38 -5.27
N ALA A 42 20.06 11.18 -4.24
CA ALA A 42 21.19 12.12 -4.27
C ALA A 42 22.57 11.46 -4.05
N GLY A 43 22.63 10.24 -3.53
CA GLY A 43 23.86 9.43 -3.51
C GLY A 43 25.04 10.02 -2.70
N PHE A 44 24.77 10.82 -1.66
CA PHE A 44 25.80 11.35 -0.75
C PHE A 44 25.96 10.48 0.51
N SER A 45 27.09 10.59 1.21
CA SER A 45 27.47 9.66 2.29
C SER A 45 26.45 9.52 3.43
N ASN A 46 25.68 10.56 3.71
CA ASN A 46 24.69 10.60 4.80
C ASN A 46 23.25 10.60 4.27
N ALA A 47 23.04 10.20 3.01
CA ALA A 47 21.74 10.22 2.36
C ALA A 47 20.70 9.41 3.12
N GLU A 48 21.05 8.20 3.55
CA GLU A 48 20.15 7.32 4.30
C GLU A 48 19.68 7.95 5.62
N THR A 49 20.60 8.55 6.40
CA THR A 49 20.24 9.25 7.65
C THR A 49 19.33 10.44 7.40
N VAL A 50 19.62 11.23 6.35
CA VAL A 50 18.77 12.38 5.99
C VAL A 50 17.39 11.91 5.53
N ALA A 51 17.33 10.88 4.68
CA ALA A 51 16.07 10.31 4.22
C ALA A 51 15.23 9.79 5.39
N TYR A 52 15.85 9.11 6.36
CA TYR A 52 15.19 8.59 7.55
C TYR A 52 14.62 9.72 8.42
N GLU A 53 15.37 10.79 8.63
CA GLU A 53 14.91 11.96 9.39
C GLU A 53 13.68 12.59 8.72
N PHE A 54 13.72 12.79 7.41
CA PHE A 54 12.59 13.34 6.66
C PHE A 54 11.34 12.44 6.74
N MET A 55 11.51 11.11 6.62
CA MET A 55 10.41 10.16 6.83
C MET A 55 9.85 10.22 8.25
N SER A 56 10.73 10.34 9.26
CA SER A 56 10.35 10.44 10.67
C SER A 56 9.55 11.71 10.96
N GLN A 57 9.95 12.84 10.38
CA GLN A 57 9.19 14.10 10.47
C GLN A 57 7.81 14.01 9.78
N ALA A 58 7.73 13.33 8.63
CA ALA A 58 6.45 13.09 7.96
C ALA A 58 5.51 12.22 8.81
N PHE A 59 6.03 11.19 9.47
CA PHE A 59 5.26 10.36 10.41
C PHE A 59 4.81 11.15 11.64
N ALA A 60 5.68 11.96 12.24
CA ALA A 60 5.31 12.79 13.39
C ALA A 60 4.15 13.73 13.05
N LEU A 61 4.20 14.40 11.90
CA LEU A 61 3.09 15.25 11.43
C LEU A 61 1.81 14.45 11.17
N TYR A 62 1.91 13.25 10.60
CA TYR A 62 0.76 12.38 10.40
C TYR A 62 0.09 12.00 11.74
N GLU A 63 0.88 11.65 12.75
CA GLU A 63 0.37 11.20 14.04
C GLU A 63 -0.17 12.34 14.91
N ASP A 64 0.49 13.49 14.91
CA ASP A 64 0.19 14.60 15.83
C ASP A 64 -0.83 15.59 15.25
N GLU A 65 -0.80 15.86 13.94
CA GLU A 65 -1.54 16.99 13.34
C GLU A 65 -2.68 16.55 12.40
N ILE A 66 -2.59 15.37 11.78
CA ILE A 66 -3.59 14.91 10.80
C ILE A 66 -4.69 14.07 11.48
N SER A 67 -5.79 14.74 11.84
CA SER A 67 -6.92 14.11 12.55
C SER A 67 -8.15 13.81 11.67
N ASP A 68 -8.32 14.49 10.52
CA ASP A 68 -9.44 14.22 9.63
C ASP A 68 -9.31 12.86 8.95
N SER A 69 -10.35 12.02 9.05
CA SER A 69 -10.33 10.64 8.54
C SER A 69 -10.03 10.52 7.04
N LYS A 70 -10.49 11.47 6.20
CA LYS A 70 -10.22 11.42 4.76
C LYS A 70 -8.77 11.83 4.48
N ALA A 71 -8.30 12.88 5.16
CA ALA A 71 -6.91 13.31 5.08
C ALA A 71 -5.94 12.23 5.59
N GLN A 72 -6.30 11.49 6.64
CA GLN A 72 -5.49 10.41 7.19
C GLN A 72 -5.24 9.31 6.17
N LEU A 73 -6.27 8.81 5.47
CA LEU A 73 -6.08 7.80 4.43
C LEU A 73 -5.15 8.32 3.32
N ALA A 74 -5.39 9.54 2.82
CA ALA A 74 -4.56 10.12 1.78
C ALA A 74 -3.10 10.30 2.21
N ALA A 75 -2.87 10.78 3.44
CA ALA A 75 -1.54 10.98 3.99
C ALA A 75 -0.80 9.65 4.19
N ILE A 76 -1.43 8.64 4.80
CA ILE A 76 -0.76 7.35 5.02
C ILE A 76 -0.49 6.61 3.72
N THR A 77 -1.42 6.66 2.75
CA THR A 77 -1.17 6.12 1.41
C THR A 77 0.03 6.80 0.76
N LEU A 78 0.16 8.12 0.87
CA LEU A 78 1.29 8.85 0.32
C LEU A 78 2.61 8.49 1.02
N ILE A 79 2.62 8.33 2.35
CA ILE A 79 3.79 7.86 3.10
C ILE A 79 4.22 6.48 2.60
N ILE A 80 3.28 5.53 2.52
CA ILE A 80 3.55 4.16 2.07
C ILE A 80 4.11 4.16 0.65
N SER A 81 3.45 4.85 -0.29
CA SER A 81 3.87 4.89 -1.69
C SER A 81 5.18 5.65 -1.92
N THR A 82 5.51 6.62 -1.06
CA THR A 82 6.82 7.29 -1.07
C THR A 82 7.89 6.29 -0.64
N PHE A 83 7.68 5.65 0.51
CA PHE A 83 8.64 4.71 1.09
C PHE A 83 8.86 3.47 0.20
N GLU A 84 7.82 2.96 -0.44
CA GLU A 84 7.90 1.83 -1.38
C GLU A 84 8.88 2.08 -2.53
N GLN A 85 9.00 3.33 -2.98
CA GLN A 85 9.88 3.71 -4.08
C GLN A 85 11.34 3.93 -3.67
N MET A 86 11.58 4.20 -2.38
CA MET A 86 12.91 4.48 -1.83
C MET A 86 13.74 3.22 -1.76
N SER A 87 15.03 3.34 -2.03
CA SER A 87 15.99 2.22 -2.12
C SER A 87 17.24 2.42 -1.25
N CYS A 88 17.37 3.55 -0.56
CA CYS A 88 18.57 3.92 0.19
C CYS A 88 18.67 3.26 1.57
N PHE A 89 17.60 2.67 2.08
CA PHE A 89 17.57 2.11 3.43
C PHE A 89 18.16 0.70 3.48
N GLY A 90 19.07 0.46 4.43
CA GLY A 90 19.40 -0.88 4.90
C GLY A 90 18.30 -1.47 5.77
N GLU A 91 18.36 -2.77 6.06
CA GLU A 91 17.26 -3.47 6.72
C GLU A 91 16.98 -2.92 8.14
N GLU A 92 18.04 -2.50 8.85
CA GLU A 92 17.95 -1.87 10.18
C GLU A 92 17.02 -0.64 10.21
N ASN A 93 16.99 0.15 9.13
CA ASN A 93 16.15 1.33 9.00
C ASN A 93 14.84 1.05 8.23
N HIS A 94 14.87 0.08 7.31
CA HIS A 94 13.73 -0.27 6.48
C HIS A 94 12.65 -1.03 7.27
N GLU A 95 13.02 -1.99 8.14
CA GLU A 95 12.07 -2.76 8.94
C GLU A 95 11.22 -1.89 9.89
N PRO A 96 11.78 -0.95 10.66
CA PRO A 96 11.00 -0.05 11.51
C PRO A 96 9.96 0.77 10.72
N LEU A 97 10.35 1.34 9.58
CA LEU A 97 9.47 2.15 8.72
C LEU A 97 8.31 1.31 8.14
N ARG A 98 8.57 0.07 7.70
CA ARG A 98 7.51 -0.87 7.28
C ARG A 98 6.53 -1.15 8.41
N THR A 99 7.05 -1.40 9.61
CA THR A 99 6.23 -1.69 10.79
C THR A 99 5.39 -0.48 11.17
N GLN A 100 5.95 0.73 11.12
CA GLN A 100 5.22 1.97 11.40
C GLN A 100 4.12 2.22 10.36
N CYS A 101 4.37 1.99 9.07
CA CYS A 101 3.34 2.02 8.02
C CYS A 101 2.19 1.06 8.32
N ALA A 102 2.51 -0.21 8.63
CA ALA A 102 1.51 -1.23 8.93
C ALA A 102 0.69 -0.91 10.18
N LEU A 103 1.33 -0.34 11.20
CA LEU A 103 0.68 0.12 12.43
C LEU A 103 -0.28 1.28 12.12
N ALA A 104 0.19 2.32 11.44
CA ALA A 104 -0.60 3.49 11.04
C ALA A 104 -1.81 3.10 10.18
N ALA A 105 -1.62 2.27 9.15
CA ALA A 105 -2.71 1.73 8.33
C ALA A 105 -3.76 0.98 9.16
N SER A 106 -3.32 0.26 10.20
CA SER A 106 -4.22 -0.49 11.07
C SER A 106 -4.91 0.35 12.16
N LYS A 107 -4.49 1.60 12.38
CA LYS A 107 -5.10 2.51 13.36
C LYS A 107 -6.17 3.43 12.76
N LEU A 108 -6.38 3.40 11.44
CA LEU A 108 -7.43 4.17 10.79
C LEU A 108 -8.81 3.83 11.38
N LEU A 109 -9.61 4.87 11.62
CA LEU A 109 -10.90 4.75 12.32
C LEU A 109 -11.93 3.99 11.49
N LYS A 110 -12.02 4.27 10.20
CA LYS A 110 -13.02 3.68 9.29
C LYS A 110 -12.50 2.36 8.75
N LYS A 111 -13.33 1.31 8.84
CA LYS A 111 -12.99 -0.04 8.36
C LYS A 111 -12.65 -0.09 6.85
N PRO A 112 -13.36 0.61 5.95
CA PRO A 112 -12.98 0.61 4.54
C PRO A 112 -11.60 1.21 4.30
N ASP A 113 -11.30 2.32 4.97
CA ASP A 113 -10.01 3.00 4.86
C ASP A 113 -8.88 2.13 5.45
N GLN A 114 -9.13 1.50 6.61
CA GLN A 114 -8.24 0.53 7.24
C GLN A 114 -7.94 -0.65 6.30
N CYS A 115 -8.96 -1.20 5.63
CA CYS A 115 -8.81 -2.29 4.68
C CYS A 115 -7.92 -1.87 3.50
N ARG A 116 -8.22 -0.74 2.86
CA ARG A 116 -7.47 -0.21 1.71
C ARG A 116 -6.03 0.13 2.08
N ALA A 117 -5.80 0.77 3.24
CA ALA A 117 -4.45 1.09 3.69
C ALA A 117 -3.61 -0.17 3.97
N VAL A 118 -4.20 -1.21 4.59
CA VAL A 118 -3.51 -2.49 4.81
C VAL A 118 -3.19 -3.19 3.49
N VAL A 119 -4.09 -3.13 2.50
CA VAL A 119 -3.82 -3.60 1.13
C VAL A 119 -2.66 -2.84 0.51
N VAL A 120 -2.61 -1.52 0.64
CA VAL A 120 -1.50 -0.71 0.11
C VAL A 120 -0.17 -1.04 0.81
N CYS A 121 -0.18 -1.25 2.14
CA CYS A 121 1.01 -1.70 2.89
C CYS A 121 1.59 -3.02 2.39
N SER A 122 0.79 -3.90 1.77
CA SER A 122 1.31 -5.18 1.28
C SER A 122 2.42 -5.01 0.22
N HIS A 123 2.45 -3.88 -0.50
CA HIS A 123 3.51 -3.57 -1.46
C HIS A 123 4.87 -3.36 -0.81
N LEU A 124 4.94 -2.82 0.42
CA LEU A 124 6.20 -2.65 1.14
C LEU A 124 6.90 -3.96 1.45
N PHE A 125 6.14 -5.06 1.52
CA PHE A 125 6.68 -6.40 1.72
C PHE A 125 6.95 -7.12 0.41
N TRP A 126 6.54 -6.56 -0.73
CA TRP A 126 6.69 -7.19 -2.04
C TRP A 126 7.69 -6.44 -2.92
N SER A 127 7.29 -5.25 -3.41
CA SER A 127 8.07 -4.39 -4.29
C SER A 127 8.86 -3.31 -3.56
N GLY A 128 8.62 -3.13 -2.25
CA GLY A 128 9.43 -2.24 -1.41
C GLY A 128 10.92 -2.59 -1.53
N LYS A 129 11.76 -1.57 -1.72
CA LYS A 129 13.17 -1.77 -2.05
C LYS A 129 14.04 -1.71 -0.81
N SER A 130 14.89 -2.72 -0.64
CA SER A 130 15.87 -2.79 0.46
C SER A 130 17.24 -3.07 -0.11
N ARG A 131 18.28 -2.39 0.41
CA ARG A 131 19.67 -2.54 -0.06
C ARG A 131 20.21 -3.96 0.12
N GLU A 132 19.64 -4.70 1.06
CA GLU A 132 20.06 -6.05 1.42
C GLU A 132 19.23 -7.14 0.71
N ALA A 133 18.13 -6.77 0.05
CA ALA A 133 17.27 -7.74 -0.63
C ALA A 133 17.87 -8.18 -1.98
N GLU A 134 17.87 -9.50 -2.22
CA GLU A 134 18.28 -10.06 -3.51
C GLU A 134 17.34 -9.59 -4.62
N GLY A 135 17.88 -8.98 -5.68
CA GLY A 135 17.08 -8.38 -6.74
C GLY A 135 16.52 -6.98 -6.40
N GLY A 136 16.84 -6.43 -5.23
CA GLY A 136 16.53 -5.06 -4.83
C GLY A 136 15.12 -4.83 -4.29
N GLU A 137 14.29 -5.87 -4.16
CA GLU A 137 12.92 -5.80 -3.66
C GLU A 137 12.70 -6.87 -2.58
N CYS A 138 11.85 -6.58 -1.59
CA CYS A 138 11.68 -7.46 -0.43
C CYS A 138 11.15 -8.87 -0.76
N ARG A 139 10.20 -8.98 -1.69
CA ARG A 139 9.58 -10.22 -2.16
C ARG A 139 9.15 -11.20 -1.04
N ASP A 140 8.72 -10.68 0.11
CA ASP A 140 8.19 -11.46 1.24
C ASP A 140 6.69 -11.76 1.05
N SER A 141 6.45 -12.82 0.30
CA SER A 141 5.13 -13.36 0.03
C SER A 141 4.33 -13.70 1.30
N LYS A 142 4.97 -14.17 2.38
CA LYS A 142 4.27 -14.50 3.64
C LYS A 142 3.64 -13.25 4.25
N ARG A 143 4.41 -12.16 4.35
CA ARG A 143 3.93 -10.87 4.85
C ARG A 143 2.86 -10.24 3.96
N VAL A 144 2.99 -10.41 2.64
CA VAL A 144 1.92 -10.03 1.68
C VAL A 144 0.62 -10.74 2.03
N THR A 145 0.65 -12.07 2.17
CA THR A 145 -0.53 -12.86 2.50
C THR A 145 -1.09 -12.54 3.88
N GLU A 146 -0.26 -12.21 4.87
CA GLU A 146 -0.71 -11.71 6.18
C GLU A 146 -1.51 -10.41 6.04
N CYS A 147 -1.03 -9.46 5.23
CA CYS A 147 -1.73 -8.20 4.95
C CYS A 147 -3.06 -8.45 4.25
N LEU A 148 -3.09 -9.28 3.21
CA LEU A 148 -4.33 -9.57 2.47
C LEU A 148 -5.35 -10.33 3.33
N LYS A 149 -4.91 -11.29 4.15
CA LYS A 149 -5.79 -11.97 5.13
C LYS A 149 -6.34 -10.98 6.15
N LYS A 150 -5.52 -10.03 6.62
CA LYS A 150 -5.98 -8.96 7.51
C LYS A 150 -6.99 -8.05 6.83
N ALA A 151 -6.78 -7.69 5.56
CA ALA A 151 -7.72 -6.91 4.77
C ALA A 151 -9.07 -7.62 4.62
N VAL A 152 -9.09 -8.91 4.27
CA VAL A 152 -10.33 -9.70 4.23
C VAL A 152 -11.04 -9.72 5.60
N ARG A 153 -10.31 -9.88 6.70
CA ARG A 153 -10.91 -9.82 8.05
C ARG A 153 -11.52 -8.46 8.35
N ILE A 154 -10.88 -7.36 7.94
CA ILE A 154 -11.40 -6.00 8.13
C ILE A 154 -12.63 -5.76 7.25
N ALA A 155 -12.63 -6.22 6.00
CA ALA A 155 -13.78 -6.15 5.11
C ALA A 155 -15.00 -6.89 5.71
N ASN A 156 -14.80 -8.06 6.32
CA ASN A 156 -15.85 -8.79 7.05
C ASN A 156 -16.39 -8.01 8.28
N GLN A 157 -15.65 -7.04 8.81
CA GLN A 157 -16.11 -6.18 9.91
C GLN A 157 -16.88 -4.94 9.43
N CYS A 158 -16.97 -4.72 8.11
CA CYS A 158 -17.82 -3.66 7.55
C CYS A 158 -19.28 -4.07 7.70
N MET A 159 -20.09 -3.21 8.32
CA MET A 159 -21.53 -3.45 8.54
C MET A 159 -22.35 -3.22 7.27
N ASP A 160 -21.90 -2.31 6.42
CA ASP A 160 -22.53 -2.02 5.14
C ASP A 160 -22.14 -3.11 4.13
N SER A 161 -23.15 -3.85 3.64
CA SER A 161 -22.96 -4.97 2.71
C SER A 161 -22.44 -4.52 1.35
N THR A 162 -22.88 -3.36 0.85
CA THR A 162 -22.42 -2.80 -0.42
C THR A 162 -20.93 -2.49 -0.34
N ILE A 163 -20.50 -1.80 0.72
CA ILE A 163 -19.08 -1.50 0.94
C ILE A 163 -18.28 -2.79 1.18
N GLN A 164 -18.83 -3.75 1.93
CA GLN A 164 -18.16 -5.02 2.20
C GLN A 164 -17.87 -5.78 0.89
N VAL A 165 -18.86 -5.93 -0.01
CA VAL A 165 -18.68 -6.60 -1.30
C VAL A 165 -17.70 -5.82 -2.18
N GLN A 166 -17.78 -4.49 -2.20
CA GLN A 166 -16.81 -3.66 -2.90
C GLN A 166 -15.37 -3.95 -2.44
N LEU A 167 -15.14 -4.01 -1.13
CA LEU A 167 -13.82 -4.32 -0.57
C LEU A 167 -13.36 -5.74 -0.92
N PHE A 168 -14.25 -6.73 -0.96
CA PHE A 168 -13.88 -8.07 -1.42
C PHE A 168 -13.42 -8.07 -2.87
N VAL A 169 -14.10 -7.35 -3.76
CA VAL A 169 -13.66 -7.19 -5.16
C VAL A 169 -12.29 -6.49 -5.23
N GLU A 170 -12.08 -5.42 -4.47
CA GLU A 170 -10.78 -4.72 -4.41
C GLU A 170 -9.64 -5.64 -3.91
N VAL A 171 -9.90 -6.42 -2.85
CA VAL A 171 -8.92 -7.36 -2.28
C VAL A 171 -8.67 -8.55 -3.22
N LEU A 172 -9.69 -9.04 -3.93
CA LEU A 172 -9.55 -10.08 -4.95
C LEU A 172 -8.60 -9.64 -6.07
N ASN A 173 -8.79 -8.43 -6.59
CA ASN A 173 -7.89 -7.89 -7.61
C ASN A 173 -6.45 -7.77 -7.07
N ARG A 174 -6.27 -7.50 -5.78
CA ARG A 174 -4.93 -7.53 -5.18
C ARG A 174 -4.35 -8.94 -5.05
N TYR A 175 -5.14 -9.95 -4.68
CA TYR A 175 -4.69 -11.34 -4.72
C TYR A 175 -4.27 -11.75 -6.13
N LEU A 176 -5.06 -11.41 -7.15
CA LEU A 176 -4.71 -11.67 -8.55
C LEU A 176 -3.41 -10.99 -8.96
N TYR A 177 -3.20 -9.72 -8.57
CA TYR A 177 -1.94 -9.02 -8.81
C TYR A 177 -0.74 -9.79 -8.22
N TYR A 178 -0.80 -10.24 -6.97
CA TYR A 178 0.31 -10.97 -6.37
C TYR A 178 0.48 -12.37 -6.92
N PHE A 179 -0.62 -13.04 -7.28
CA PHE A 179 -0.60 -14.30 -8.00
C PHE A 179 0.17 -14.16 -9.31
N GLU A 180 -0.19 -13.18 -10.15
CA GLU A 180 0.50 -12.85 -11.42
C GLU A 180 1.98 -12.62 -11.24
N ASN A 181 2.34 -11.96 -10.14
CA ASN A 181 3.73 -11.66 -9.81
C ASN A 181 4.47 -12.83 -9.14
N LYS A 182 3.88 -14.03 -9.07
CA LYS A 182 4.47 -15.27 -8.53
C LYS A 182 4.73 -15.21 -7.01
N ALA A 183 3.88 -14.55 -6.24
CA ALA A 183 3.89 -14.66 -4.78
C ALA A 183 3.41 -16.06 -4.35
N ASP A 184 4.35 -16.93 -3.99
CA ASP A 184 4.16 -18.37 -3.73
C ASP A 184 3.10 -18.73 -2.66
N THR A 185 2.83 -17.85 -1.70
CA THR A 185 1.84 -18.07 -0.64
C THR A 185 0.44 -17.60 -1.03
N VAL A 186 0.30 -16.90 -2.15
CA VAL A 186 -0.99 -16.54 -2.75
C VAL A 186 -1.45 -17.70 -3.61
N THR A 187 -2.38 -18.49 -3.08
CA THR A 187 -2.84 -19.72 -3.72
C THR A 187 -4.18 -19.54 -4.44
N VAL A 188 -4.38 -20.34 -5.47
CA VAL A 188 -5.65 -20.44 -6.20
C VAL A 188 -6.83 -20.75 -5.26
N THR A 189 -6.59 -21.54 -4.21
CA THR A 189 -7.59 -21.85 -3.18
C THR A 189 -8.16 -20.59 -2.54
N VAL A 190 -7.32 -19.63 -2.15
CA VAL A 190 -7.78 -18.38 -1.50
C VAL A 190 -8.50 -17.47 -2.49
N ILE A 191 -8.05 -17.43 -3.74
CA ILE A 191 -8.71 -16.69 -4.83
C ILE A 191 -10.11 -17.25 -5.07
N ASN A 192 -10.25 -18.57 -5.18
CA ASN A 192 -11.53 -19.24 -5.40
C ASN A 192 -12.50 -19.01 -4.22
N GLN A 193 -12.02 -19.08 -2.98
CA GLN A 193 -12.86 -18.78 -1.81
C GLN A 193 -13.42 -17.35 -1.84
N LEU A 194 -12.61 -16.37 -2.26
CA LEU A 194 -13.06 -14.98 -2.33
C LEU A 194 -14.00 -14.73 -3.52
N LEU A 195 -13.75 -15.39 -4.66
CA LEU A 195 -14.67 -15.40 -5.82
C LEU A 195 -16.04 -15.97 -5.44
N GLU A 196 -16.07 -17.13 -4.78
CA GLU A 196 -17.30 -17.76 -4.30
C GLU A 196 -18.07 -16.83 -3.37
N LYS A 197 -17.38 -16.22 -2.39
CA LYS A 197 -17.99 -15.26 -1.46
C LYS A 197 -18.60 -14.06 -2.18
N ILE A 198 -17.92 -13.48 -3.16
CA ILE A 198 -18.47 -12.34 -3.92
C ILE A 198 -19.70 -12.77 -4.73
N ARG A 199 -19.70 -13.96 -5.33
CA ARG A 199 -20.86 -14.49 -6.08
C ARG A 199 -22.08 -14.74 -5.19
N GLU A 200 -21.87 -15.16 -3.95
CA GLU A 200 -22.93 -15.38 -2.97
C GLU A 200 -23.53 -14.04 -2.48
N ASP A 201 -22.66 -13.07 -2.18
CA ASP A 201 -23.08 -11.82 -1.53
C ASP A 201 -23.61 -10.76 -2.54
N LEU A 202 -23.03 -10.67 -3.75
CA LEU A 202 -23.34 -9.63 -4.74
C LEU A 202 -24.82 -9.60 -5.20
N PRO A 203 -25.51 -10.74 -5.44
CA PRO A 203 -26.93 -10.73 -5.81
C PRO A 203 -27.87 -10.23 -4.71
N GLY A 204 -27.42 -10.27 -3.44
CA GLY A 204 -28.20 -9.82 -2.29
C GLY A 204 -28.18 -8.32 -2.05
N LEU A 205 -27.38 -7.56 -2.83
CA LEU A 205 -27.29 -6.11 -2.70
C LEU A 205 -28.51 -5.41 -3.33
N GLU A 206 -28.89 -4.27 -2.77
CA GLU A 206 -29.93 -3.42 -3.35
C GLU A 206 -29.49 -2.89 -4.72
N GLY A 207 -30.42 -2.84 -5.68
CA GLY A 207 -30.16 -2.36 -7.04
C GLY A 207 -29.99 -0.85 -7.10
N THR A 208 -28.80 -0.36 -6.74
CA THR A 208 -28.39 1.05 -6.80
C THR A 208 -27.34 1.28 -7.88
N ASP A 209 -27.11 2.54 -8.25
CA ASP A 209 -26.02 2.90 -9.17
C ASP A 209 -24.65 2.43 -8.63
N GLU A 210 -24.43 2.48 -7.32
CA GLU A 210 -23.20 1.99 -6.68
C GLU A 210 -23.04 0.48 -6.84
N THR A 211 -24.11 -0.29 -6.61
CA THR A 211 -24.12 -1.75 -6.80
C THR A 211 -23.82 -2.14 -8.25
N GLU A 212 -24.34 -1.39 -9.22
CA GLU A 212 -24.06 -1.63 -10.64
C GLU A 212 -22.60 -1.34 -11.01
N LEU A 213 -21.96 -0.35 -10.37
CA LEU A 213 -20.51 -0.13 -10.52
C LEU A 213 -19.69 -1.30 -9.94
N ILE A 214 -20.09 -1.84 -8.79
CA ILE A 214 -19.44 -3.00 -8.17
C ILE A 214 -19.61 -4.24 -9.07
N ARG A 215 -20.80 -4.46 -9.63
CA ARG A 215 -21.08 -5.54 -10.58
C ARG A 215 -20.17 -5.45 -11.80
N LYS A 216 -20.10 -4.28 -12.44
CA LYS A 216 -19.22 -4.06 -13.60
C LYS A 216 -17.74 -4.26 -13.27
N HIS A 217 -17.30 -3.83 -12.09
CA HIS A 217 -15.93 -4.06 -11.63
C HIS A 217 -15.65 -5.55 -11.48
N PHE A 218 -16.55 -6.30 -10.83
CA PHE A 218 -16.42 -7.74 -10.69
C PHE A 218 -16.42 -8.47 -12.04
N GLU A 219 -17.35 -8.13 -12.94
CA GLU A 219 -17.40 -8.66 -14.31
C GLU A 219 -16.09 -8.42 -15.06
N SER A 220 -15.51 -7.21 -14.94
CA SER A 220 -14.22 -6.88 -15.54
C SER A 220 -13.09 -7.76 -14.98
N THR A 221 -13.10 -8.03 -13.67
CA THR A 221 -12.15 -8.96 -13.03
C THR A 221 -12.31 -10.39 -13.55
N ILE A 222 -13.54 -10.86 -13.77
CA ILE A 222 -13.80 -12.19 -14.36
C ILE A 222 -13.31 -12.25 -15.81
N SER A 223 -13.58 -11.21 -16.62
CA SER A 223 -13.08 -11.12 -17.99
C SER A 223 -11.55 -11.12 -18.06
N HIS A 224 -10.87 -10.43 -17.13
CA HIS A 224 -9.41 -10.49 -17.02
C HIS A 224 -8.90 -11.92 -16.77
N VAL A 225 -9.53 -12.64 -15.82
CA VAL A 225 -9.19 -14.05 -15.54
C VAL A 225 -9.45 -14.95 -16.75
N GLN A 226 -10.55 -14.75 -17.49
CA GLN A 226 -10.85 -15.47 -18.73
C GLN A 226 -9.76 -15.25 -19.78
N LEU A 227 -9.38 -14.00 -20.03
CA LEU A 227 -8.33 -13.65 -20.98
C LEU A 227 -7.00 -14.32 -20.62
N LYS A 228 -6.63 -14.34 -19.33
CA LYS A 228 -5.42 -15.01 -18.85
C LYS A 228 -5.45 -16.55 -18.98
N LYS A 229 -6.63 -17.16 -19.04
CA LYS A 229 -6.78 -18.60 -19.37
C LYS A 229 -6.64 -18.86 -20.86
N GLU A 230 -7.29 -18.05 -21.69
CA GLU A 230 -7.31 -18.23 -23.15
C GLU A 230 -5.97 -17.88 -23.81
N SER A 231 -5.25 -16.93 -23.24
CA SER A 231 -3.95 -16.45 -23.73
C SER A 231 -2.93 -16.41 -22.59
N PRO A 232 -2.41 -17.58 -22.16
CA PRO A 232 -1.42 -17.64 -21.10
C PRO A 232 -0.10 -17.02 -21.56
N ASP A 233 0.43 -16.07 -20.78
CA ASP A 233 1.78 -15.54 -20.99
C ASP A 233 2.79 -16.59 -20.49
N GLU A 234 3.91 -16.79 -21.21
CA GLU A 234 4.95 -17.78 -20.85
C GLU A 234 5.46 -17.64 -19.41
N ASP A 235 5.47 -16.39 -18.91
CA ASP A 235 5.92 -16.05 -17.57
C ASP A 235 4.81 -15.91 -16.53
N SER A 236 3.54 -16.13 -16.88
CA SER A 236 2.42 -16.02 -15.92
C SER A 236 2.13 -17.35 -15.22
N PRO A 237 1.66 -17.34 -13.96
CA PRO A 237 1.14 -18.54 -13.32
C PRO A 237 -0.09 -19.08 -14.08
N SER A 238 -0.34 -20.39 -13.99
CA SER A 238 -1.51 -20.99 -14.63
C SER A 238 -2.81 -20.57 -13.96
N TYR A 239 -3.76 -20.06 -14.75
CA TYR A 239 -5.09 -19.67 -14.28
C TYR A 239 -6.10 -20.81 -14.30
N GLU A 240 -5.77 -21.98 -14.85
CA GLU A 240 -6.72 -23.07 -15.12
C GLU A 240 -7.56 -23.47 -13.89
N GLU A 241 -6.94 -23.51 -12.72
CA GLU A 241 -7.58 -23.90 -11.45
C GLU A 241 -8.48 -22.80 -10.85
N ILE A 242 -8.45 -21.56 -11.37
CA ILE A 242 -9.30 -20.46 -10.90
C ILE A 242 -10.71 -20.63 -11.46
N ARG A 243 -11.71 -20.72 -10.58
CA ARG A 243 -13.11 -21.07 -10.90
C ARG A 243 -13.94 -19.82 -11.16
N ILE A 244 -13.93 -19.38 -12.42
CA ILE A 244 -14.79 -18.32 -12.95
C ILE A 244 -16.23 -18.77 -13.22
#